data_AF-A0A328SEF6-F1
#
_entry.id   AF-A0A328SEF6-F1
#
_cell.length_a   1.000
_cell.length_b   1.000
_cell.length_c   1.000
_cell.angle_alpha   90.00
_cell.angle_beta   90.00
_cell.angle_gamma   90.00
#
_symmetry.space_group_name_H-M   'P 1'
#
loop_
_entity.id
_entity.type
_entity.pdbx_description
1 polymer ?
#
loop_
_entity_poly.entity_id
_entity_poly.type
_entity_poly.pdbx_seq_one_letter_code
_entity_poly.pdbx_strand_id
1 'polypeptide(L)'
;MIVHIIINTNIMTRKNQTIIKIENYSLYKVITPNGWSIVIMDDNILFDNYHSKGVHVHFNPYNHNDWLKIKEYDLDELFLIIFQHIKNNKKLKLKELLKELI
;
A
#
# COMPACT_ATOMS: atom_id res chain seq x y z
N MET A 1 7.77 10.56 -17.05
CA MET A 1 7.49 9.62 -15.95
C MET A 1 7.02 8.32 -16.58
N ILE A 2 7.77 7.23 -16.40
CA ILE A 2 7.38 5.93 -16.96
C ILE A 2 6.75 5.12 -15.83
N VAL A 3 5.45 4.83 -15.97
CA VAL A 3 4.75 3.91 -15.08
C VAL A 3 4.85 2.53 -15.70
N HIS A 4 5.50 1.60 -15.03
CA HIS A 4 5.49 0.19 -15.42
C HIS A 4 4.49 -0.55 -14.55
N ILE A 5 3.56 -1.25 -15.20
CA ILE A 5 2.54 -2.07 -14.54
C ILE A 5 2.86 -3.53 -14.85
N ILE A 6 3.08 -4.33 -13.80
CA ILE A 6 3.26 -5.78 -13.91
C ILE A 6 2.15 -6.44 -13.10
N ILE A 7 1.37 -7.31 -13.72
CA ILE A 7 0.27 -8.03 -13.08
C ILE A 7 0.63 -9.50 -13.00
N ASN A 8 0.68 -10.04 -11.79
CA ASN A 8 0.93 -11.44 -11.51
C ASN A 8 -0.28 -12.04 -10.78
N THR A 9 -0.87 -13.09 -11.35
CA THR A 9 -1.97 -13.82 -10.74
C THR A 9 -1.50 -15.21 -10.34
N ASN A 10 -1.57 -15.53 -9.05
CA ASN A 10 -1.38 -16.90 -8.57
C ASN A 10 -2.74 -17.58 -8.35
N ILE A 11 -3.08 -18.49 -9.26
CA ILE A 11 -4.37 -19.19 -9.30
C ILE A 11 -4.56 -20.10 -8.08
N MET A 12 -3.48 -20.72 -7.58
CA MET A 12 -3.56 -21.62 -6.41
C MET A 12 -3.89 -20.88 -5.12
N THR A 13 -3.40 -19.65 -4.96
CA THR A 13 -3.62 -18.84 -3.75
C THR A 13 -4.72 -17.78 -3.91
N ARG A 14 -5.37 -17.70 -5.08
CA ARG A 14 -6.30 -16.61 -5.47
C ARG A 14 -5.76 -15.22 -5.18
N LYS A 15 -4.44 -15.05 -5.31
CA LYS A 15 -3.74 -13.80 -5.01
C LYS A 15 -3.52 -13.07 -6.32
N ASN A 16 -4.12 -11.90 -6.45
CA ASN A 16 -3.82 -10.97 -7.53
C ASN A 16 -2.84 -9.94 -7.01
N GLN A 17 -1.67 -9.85 -7.64
CA GLN A 17 -0.64 -8.89 -7.30
C GLN A 17 -0.37 -7.97 -8.49
N THR A 18 -0.43 -6.67 -8.24
CA THR A 18 -0.10 -5.65 -9.24
C THR A 18 1.07 -4.82 -8.72
N ILE A 19 2.15 -4.79 -9.47
CA ILE A 19 3.35 -4.00 -9.18
C ILE A 19 3.30 -2.74 -10.02
N ILE A 20 3.43 -1.59 -9.36
CA ILE A 20 3.48 -0.28 -10.01
C ILE A 20 4.76 0.40 -9.58
N LYS A 21 5.60 0.73 -10.56
CA LYS A 21 6.80 1.53 -10.34
C LYS A 21 6.51 3.00 -10.56
N ILE A 22 6.83 3.84 -9.59
CA ILE A 22 6.69 5.29 -9.64
C ILE A 22 7.91 5.95 -8.99
N GLU A 23 8.57 6.83 -9.74
CA GLU A 23 9.86 7.42 -9.34
C GLU A 23 10.84 6.30 -8.94
N ASN A 24 11.35 6.30 -7.71
CA ASN A 24 12.25 5.27 -7.18
C ASN A 24 11.52 4.21 -6.33
N TYR A 25 10.18 4.20 -6.35
CA TYR A 25 9.37 3.34 -5.49
C TYR A 25 8.71 2.20 -6.25
N SER A 26 8.66 1.04 -5.61
CA SER A 26 7.87 -0.12 -6.04
C SER A 26 6.68 -0.35 -5.11
N LEU A 27 5.48 -0.09 -5.63
CA LEU A 27 4.22 -0.29 -4.91
C LEU A 27 3.58 -1.60 -5.35
N TYR A 28 3.14 -2.40 -4.39
CA TYR A 28 2.51 -3.69 -4.64
C TYR A 28 1.08 -3.66 -4.11
N LYS A 29 0.10 -3.75 -5.00
CA LYS A 29 -1.28 -4.03 -4.63
C LYS A 29 -1.48 -5.53 -4.55
N VAL A 30 -2.13 -6.00 -3.49
CA VAL A 30 -2.52 -7.38 -3.32
C VAL A 30 -3.99 -7.43 -2.97
N ILE A 31 -4.75 -8.25 -3.68
CA ILE A 31 -6.14 -8.58 -3.33
C ILE A 31 -6.20 -10.06 -2.99
N THR A 32 -6.91 -10.36 -1.91
CA THR A 32 -7.24 -11.71 -1.46
C THR A 32 -8.74 -11.79 -1.17
N PRO A 33 -9.33 -12.99 -1.01
CA PRO A 33 -10.73 -13.13 -0.60
C PRO A 33 -11.08 -12.44 0.73
N ASN A 34 -10.09 -12.24 1.62
CA ASN A 34 -10.30 -11.76 2.99
C ASN A 34 -9.88 -10.30 3.20
N GLY A 35 -9.54 -9.57 2.13
CA GLY A 35 -9.04 -8.21 2.22
C GLY A 35 -7.93 -7.91 1.21
N TRP A 36 -7.29 -6.78 1.39
CA TRP A 36 -6.28 -6.26 0.48
C TRP A 36 -5.10 -5.65 1.23
N SER A 37 -4.00 -5.47 0.52
CA SER A 37 -2.84 -4.71 1.02
C SER A 37 -2.14 -3.91 -0.06
N ILE A 38 -1.48 -2.83 0.36
CA ILE A 38 -0.51 -2.07 -0.41
C ILE A 38 0.83 -2.14 0.31
N VAL A 39 1.88 -2.60 -0.37
CA VAL A 39 3.25 -2.58 0.16
C VAL A 39 4.07 -1.56 -0.59
N ILE A 40 4.70 -0.65 0.13
CA ILE A 40 5.77 0.23 -0.37
C ILE A 40 7.09 -0.43 0.00
N MET A 41 7.68 -1.18 -0.94
CA MET A 41 8.80 -2.08 -0.63
C MET A 41 10.04 -1.33 -0.14
N ASP A 42 10.35 -0.19 -0.76
CA ASP A 42 11.60 0.55 -0.50
C ASP A 42 11.69 1.07 0.94
N ASP A 43 10.53 1.33 1.57
CA ASP A 43 10.43 1.81 2.95
C ASP A 43 9.91 0.74 3.93
N ASN A 44 9.63 -0.48 3.46
CA ASN A 44 8.98 -1.55 4.24
C ASN A 44 7.70 -1.08 4.95
N ILE A 45 6.83 -0.37 4.23
CA ILE A 45 5.54 0.08 4.77
C ILE A 45 4.42 -0.78 4.18
N LEU A 46 3.54 -1.26 5.05
CA LEU A 46 2.39 -2.08 4.68
C LEU A 46 1.11 -1.37 5.10
N PHE A 47 0.22 -1.14 4.14
CA PHE A 47 -1.16 -0.77 4.42
C PHE A 47 -2.04 -2.00 4.16
N ASP A 48 -2.93 -2.33 5.07
CA ASP A 48 -3.87 -3.42 4.87
C ASP A 48 -5.17 -3.20 5.64
N ASN A 49 -6.18 -4.01 5.31
CA ASN A 49 -7.45 -4.06 6.03
C ASN A 49 -7.74 -5.46 6.61
N TYR A 50 -6.71 -6.26 6.84
CA TYR A 50 -6.86 -7.62 7.33
C TYR A 50 -7.26 -7.65 8.81
N HIS A 51 -7.68 -8.83 9.27
CA HIS A 51 -7.90 -9.14 10.69
C HIS A 51 -8.93 -8.26 11.41
N SER A 52 -9.93 -7.73 10.70
CA SER A 52 -11.05 -6.96 11.25
C SER A 52 -10.65 -5.68 12.02
N LYS A 53 -9.42 -5.20 11.85
CA LYS A 53 -8.93 -3.96 12.51
C LYS A 53 -9.35 -2.68 11.77
N GLY A 54 -9.95 -2.82 10.59
CA GLY A 54 -10.14 -1.71 9.65
C GLY A 54 -8.84 -1.42 8.90
N VAL A 55 -8.84 -0.37 8.07
CA VAL A 55 -7.64 0.03 7.36
C VAL A 55 -6.57 0.57 8.33
N HIS A 56 -5.37 0.03 8.24
CA HIS A 56 -4.25 0.43 9.08
C HIS A 56 -2.92 0.33 8.33
N VAL A 57 -1.90 1.00 8.89
CA VAL A 57 -0.53 0.99 8.39
C VAL A 57 0.39 0.34 9.41
N HIS A 58 1.28 -0.54 8.94
CA HIS A 58 2.43 -1.05 9.67
C HIS A 58 3.68 -0.35 9.14
N PHE A 59 4.48 0.23 10.05
CA PHE A 59 5.76 0.85 9.69
C PHE A 59 6.90 -0.17 9.58
N ASN A 60 6.62 -1.40 10.02
CA ASN A 60 7.49 -2.55 9.84
C ASN A 60 6.60 -3.82 9.68
N PRO A 61 6.58 -4.48 8.51
CA PRO A 61 5.73 -5.65 8.27
C PRO A 61 6.11 -6.86 9.12
N TYR A 62 7.32 -6.88 9.70
CA TYR A 62 7.78 -7.94 10.60
C TYR A 62 7.38 -7.69 12.07
N ASN A 63 6.86 -6.52 12.40
CA ASN A 63 6.40 -6.16 13.74
C ASN A 63 4.92 -5.76 13.74
N HIS A 64 4.05 -6.75 13.91
CA HIS A 64 2.59 -6.55 13.92
C HIS A 64 2.03 -5.76 15.11
N ASN A 65 2.88 -5.36 16.07
CA ASN A 65 2.48 -4.50 17.18
C ASN A 65 2.65 -3.00 16.88
N ASP A 66 3.44 -2.65 15.86
CA ASP A 66 3.71 -1.27 15.46
C ASP A 66 2.82 -0.88 14.27
N TRP A 67 1.58 -0.53 14.60
CA TRP A 67 0.56 -0.15 13.62
C TRP A 67 -0.22 1.09 14.04
N LEU A 68 -0.73 1.79 13.04
CA LEU A 68 -1.59 2.95 13.22
C LEU A 68 -2.87 2.77 12.40
N LYS A 69 -4.04 2.90 13.06
CA LYS A 69 -5.32 2.95 12.35
C LYS A 69 -5.40 4.23 11.53
N ILE A 70 -5.89 4.13 10.30
CA ILE A 70 -6.19 5.28 9.45
C ILE A 70 -7.68 5.29 9.11
N LYS A 71 -8.13 6.32 8.37
CA LYS A 71 -9.50 6.34 7.82
C LYS A 71 -9.76 5.08 6.99
N GLU A 72 -11.02 4.69 6.93
CA GLU A 72 -11.43 3.58 6.06
C GLU A 72 -11.36 4.05 4.61
N TYR A 73 -10.65 3.29 3.79
CA TYR A 73 -10.45 3.49 2.37
C TYR A 73 -10.68 2.15 1.67
N ASP A 74 -11.04 2.17 0.39
CA ASP A 74 -10.83 0.99 -0.45
C ASP A 74 -9.38 0.94 -0.97
N LEU A 75 -9.01 -0.19 -1.59
CA LEU A 75 -7.67 -0.41 -2.11
C LEU A 75 -7.25 0.65 -3.13
N ASP A 76 -8.13 0.99 -4.06
CA ASP A 76 -7.79 1.85 -5.20
C ASP A 76 -7.76 3.32 -4.76
N GLU A 77 -8.62 3.72 -3.83
CA GLU A 77 -8.62 5.03 -3.19
C GLU A 77 -7.31 5.27 -2.43
N LEU A 78 -6.94 4.35 -1.51
CA LEU A 78 -5.70 4.49 -0.75
C LEU A 78 -4.48 4.47 -1.68
N PHE A 79 -4.50 3.59 -2.69
CA PHE A 79 -3.44 3.54 -3.68
C PHE A 79 -3.29 4.87 -4.43
N LEU A 80 -4.40 5.50 -4.84
CA LEU A 80 -4.36 6.77 -5.55
C LEU A 80 -3.77 7.88 -4.67
N ILE A 81 -4.13 7.93 -3.39
CA ILE A 81 -3.56 8.88 -2.42
C ILE A 81 -2.04 8.69 -2.32
N ILE A 82 -1.58 7.47 -2.07
CA ILE A 82 -0.14 7.15 -1.97
C ILE A 82 0.59 7.51 -3.27
N PHE A 83 0.01 7.13 -4.42
CA PHE A 83 0.57 7.41 -5.73
C PHE A 83 0.71 8.92 -5.98
N GLN A 84 -0.34 9.70 -5.72
CA GLN A 84 -0.32 11.15 -5.89
C GLN A 84 0.67 11.80 -4.91
N HIS A 85 0.71 11.34 -3.66
CA HIS A 85 1.65 11.83 -2.66
C HIS A 85 3.11 11.66 -3.13
N ILE A 86 3.50 10.45 -3.54
CA ILE A 86 4.86 10.18 -4.05
C ILE A 86 5.13 10.99 -5.31
N LYS A 87 4.18 11.04 -6.25
CA LYS A 87 4.33 11.78 -7.51
C LYS A 87 4.58 13.27 -7.30
N ASN A 88 3.82 13.89 -6.41
CA ASN A 88 3.84 15.33 -6.15
C ASN A 88 5.08 15.71 -5.32
N ASN A 89 5.47 14.87 -4.36
CA ASN A 89 6.61 15.13 -3.48
C ASN A 89 7.95 14.62 -4.02
N LYS A 90 7.95 13.83 -5.11
CA LYS A 90 9.12 13.10 -5.66
C LYS A 90 9.77 12.12 -4.67
N LYS A 91 9.12 11.86 -3.53
CA LYS A 91 9.53 10.93 -2.49
C LYS A 91 8.35 10.59 -1.59
N LEU A 92 8.45 9.48 -0.85
CA LEU A 92 7.52 9.20 0.24
C LEU A 92 7.87 10.07 1.44
N LYS A 93 6.98 10.98 1.84
CA LYS A 93 7.10 11.74 3.08
C LYS A 93 6.11 11.20 4.09
N LEU A 94 6.47 10.11 4.77
CA LEU A 94 5.57 9.35 5.63
C LEU A 94 4.76 10.23 6.61
N LYS A 95 5.39 11.18 7.30
CA LYS A 95 4.70 12.09 8.24
C LYS A 95 3.64 12.97 7.57
N GLU A 96 3.86 13.38 6.33
CA GLU A 96 2.90 14.18 5.56
C GLU A 96 1.77 13.27 5.05
N LEU A 97 2.11 12.09 4.50
CA LEU A 97 1.13 11.10 4.07
C LEU A 97 0.18 10.70 5.21
N LEU A 98 0.70 10.43 6.42
CA LEU A 98 -0.17 10.09 7.56
C LEU A 98 -1.16 11.20 7.92
N LYS A 99 -0.81 12.48 7.70
CA LYS A 99 -1.76 13.59 7.92
C LYS A 99 -2.89 13.60 6.88
N GLU A 100 -2.63 13.11 5.68
CA GLU A 100 -3.66 12.97 4.63
C GLU A 100 -4.62 11.81 4.95
N LEU A 101 -4.15 10.79 5.67
CA LEU A 101 -4.86 9.53 5.95
C LEU A 101 -5.62 9.50 7.29
N ILE A 102 -5.46 10.51 8.15
CA ILE A 102 -6.09 10.62 9.48
C ILE A 102 -7.18 11.67 9.47
#